data_AF-A0A235BNH5-F1
#
_entry.id   AF-A0A235BNH5-F1
#
_cell.length_a   1.000
_cell.length_b   1.000
_cell.length_c   1.000
_cell.angle_alpha   90.00
_cell.angle_beta   90.00
_cell.angle_gamma   90.00
#
_symmetry.space_group_name_H-M   'P 1'
#
loop_
_entity.id
_entity.type
_entity.pdbx_description
1 polymer ?
#
loop_
_entity_poly.entity_id
_entity_poly.type
_entity_poly.pdbx_seq_one_letter_code
_entity_poly.pdbx_strand_id
1 'polypeptide(L)'
;MYVSILTVFYIVAWKRVIPPLGKKGKCIMKRIGNNRILLLASVLSFIAPFLAAAQITFERNYGGPYDDIGYSAQQTSDGGYIVAGYTNKEPFPFGDRDVFLIRVDSLGDTIWTKTYGNSLEDGAYSV
;
A
#
# COMPACT_ATOMS: atom_id res chain seq x y z
N MET A 1 15.23 -22.50 0.55
CA MET A 1 16.60 -22.91 0.15
C MET A 1 17.50 -21.77 -0.38
N TYR A 2 16.96 -20.58 -0.72
CA TYR A 2 17.75 -19.41 -1.15
C TYR A 2 18.27 -18.50 -0.01
N VAL A 3 17.66 -18.59 1.19
CA VAL A 3 17.94 -17.71 2.35
C VAL A 3 19.30 -18.00 3.02
N SER A 4 19.87 -19.18 2.84
CA SER A 4 21.15 -19.57 3.47
C SER A 4 22.38 -19.14 2.67
N ILE A 5 22.28 -19.01 1.35
CA ILE A 5 23.45 -18.81 0.49
C ILE A 5 23.91 -17.34 0.50
N LEU A 6 22.99 -16.38 0.35
CA LEU A 6 23.31 -14.94 0.36
C LEU A 6 23.91 -14.47 1.70
N THR A 7 23.39 -14.99 2.81
CA THR A 7 23.87 -14.66 4.16
C THR A 7 25.28 -15.18 4.42
N VAL A 8 25.61 -16.37 3.90
CA VAL A 8 26.97 -16.93 3.95
C VAL A 8 27.92 -16.13 3.05
N PHE A 9 27.48 -15.71 1.86
CA PHE A 9 28.28 -14.85 0.98
C PHE A 9 28.60 -13.49 1.61
N TYR A 10 27.65 -12.85 2.31
CA TYR A 10 27.91 -11.56 2.97
C TYR A 10 28.94 -11.69 4.11
N ILE A 11 28.91 -12.78 4.87
CA ILE A 11 29.87 -13.08 5.96
C ILE A 11 31.25 -13.44 5.40
N VAL A 12 31.31 -14.19 4.28
CA VAL A 12 32.57 -14.63 3.66
C VAL A 12 33.25 -13.50 2.89
N ALA A 13 32.49 -12.63 2.20
CA ALA A 13 33.02 -11.47 1.51
C ALA A 13 33.65 -10.47 2.50
N TRP A 14 33.02 -10.26 3.66
CA TRP A 14 33.54 -9.38 4.70
C TRP A 14 34.89 -9.84 5.29
N LYS A 15 35.17 -11.15 5.30
CA LYS A 15 36.45 -11.69 5.80
C LYS A 15 37.62 -11.54 4.83
N ARG A 16 37.37 -11.34 3.52
CA ARG A 16 38.43 -11.23 2.50
C ARG A 16 38.92 -9.82 2.24
N VAL A 17 38.17 -8.80 2.67
CA VAL A 17 38.49 -7.36 2.44
C VAL A 17 39.34 -6.76 3.57
N ILE A 18 39.55 -7.49 4.67
CA ILE A 18 40.24 -6.95 5.86
C ILE A 18 41.70 -7.45 5.90
N PRO A 19 42.70 -6.56 5.86
CA PRO A 19 44.11 -6.93 6.02
C PRO A 19 44.36 -7.58 7.39
N PRO A 20 45.43 -8.39 7.57
CA PRO A 20 45.69 -9.09 8.83
C PRO A 20 45.84 -8.11 10.01
N LEU A 21 44.82 -8.05 10.86
CA LEU A 21 44.79 -7.15 12.00
C LEU A 21 45.62 -7.71 13.17
N GLY A 22 46.42 -6.83 13.79
CA GLY A 22 47.12 -7.12 15.04
C GLY A 22 46.19 -7.37 16.23
N LYS A 23 46.74 -7.74 17.40
CA LYS A 23 45.97 -8.15 18.60
C LYS A 23 44.88 -7.14 19.03
N LYS A 24 45.11 -5.83 18.83
CA LYS A 24 44.13 -4.76 19.12
C LYS A 24 42.93 -4.78 18.16
N GLY A 25 43.15 -4.98 16.86
CA GLY A 25 42.08 -5.07 15.86
C GLY A 25 41.19 -6.30 16.05
N LYS A 26 41.77 -7.42 16.52
CA LYS A 26 41.01 -8.63 16.89
C LYS A 26 40.07 -8.38 18.09
N CYS A 27 40.46 -7.54 19.05
CA CYS A 27 39.64 -7.19 20.22
C CYS A 27 38.47 -6.26 19.85
N ILE A 28 38.70 -5.30 18.94
CA ILE A 28 37.68 -4.37 18.43
C ILE A 28 36.65 -5.14 17.58
N MET A 29 37.08 -6.07 16.72
CA MET A 29 36.19 -6.96 15.97
C MET A 29 35.37 -7.88 16.87
N LYS A 30 35.94 -8.34 18.00
CA LYS A 30 35.21 -9.11 19.02
C LYS A 30 34.14 -8.27 19.74
N ARG A 31 34.37 -6.96 19.88
CA ARG A 31 33.40 -5.99 20.43
C ARG A 31 32.32 -5.58 19.43
N ILE A 32 32.65 -5.49 18.13
CA ILE A 32 31.69 -5.32 17.02
C ILE A 32 30.82 -6.58 16.85
N GLY A 33 31.40 -7.76 17.10
CA GLY A 33 30.71 -9.05 17.19
C GLY A 33 29.86 -9.26 18.45
N ASN A 34 29.66 -8.24 19.31
CA ASN A 34 28.62 -8.28 20.36
C ASN A 34 27.24 -7.90 19.79
N ASN A 35 26.93 -8.58 18.69
CA ASN A 35 25.70 -9.09 18.08
C ASN A 35 24.31 -8.57 18.46
N ARG A 36 24.02 -7.91 19.58
CA ARG A 36 22.64 -7.52 19.92
C ARG A 36 22.13 -6.35 19.08
N ILE A 37 22.93 -5.30 18.92
CA ILE A 37 22.53 -4.10 18.15
C ILE A 37 22.46 -4.43 16.65
N LEU A 38 23.41 -5.23 16.13
CA LEU A 38 23.42 -5.64 14.72
C LEU A 38 22.28 -6.63 14.40
N LEU A 39 21.95 -7.57 15.30
CA LEU A 39 20.77 -8.43 15.13
C LEU A 39 19.49 -7.59 15.13
N LEU A 40 19.32 -6.68 16.09
CA LEU A 40 18.13 -5.82 16.16
C LEU A 40 17.97 -4.96 14.90
N ALA A 41 19.06 -4.37 14.38
CA ALA A 41 19.03 -3.59 13.15
C ALA A 41 18.67 -4.45 11.91
N SER A 42 19.20 -5.67 11.82
CA SER A 42 18.88 -6.59 10.72
C SER A 42 17.42 -7.04 10.74
N VAL A 43 16.90 -7.35 11.93
CA VAL A 43 15.49 -7.72 12.15
C VAL A 43 14.58 -6.54 11.80
N LEU A 44 14.93 -5.31 12.21
CA LEU A 44 14.15 -4.11 11.89
C LEU A 44 14.13 -3.82 10.38
N SER A 45 15.26 -3.97 9.68
CA SER A 45 15.34 -3.79 8.22
C SER A 45 14.51 -4.82 7.43
N PHE A 46 14.30 -6.01 7.99
CA PHE A 46 13.52 -7.07 7.37
C PHE A 46 12.01 -6.93 7.66
N ILE A 47 11.64 -6.37 8.82
CA ILE A 47 10.25 -6.16 9.23
C ILE A 47 9.68 -4.86 8.64
N ALA A 48 10.49 -3.82 8.43
CA ALA A 48 10.03 -2.52 7.91
C ALA A 48 9.23 -2.60 6.58
N PRO A 49 9.61 -3.39 5.56
CA PRO A 49 8.84 -3.51 4.32
C PRO A 49 7.48 -4.19 4.54
N PHE A 50 7.41 -5.12 5.49
CA PHE A 50 6.18 -5.83 5.82
C PHE A 50 5.16 -4.91 6.50
N LEU A 51 5.62 -3.96 7.30
CA LEU A 51 4.77 -2.93 7.92
C LEU A 51 4.26 -1.92 6.88
N ALA A 52 5.09 -1.53 5.91
CA ALA A 52 4.70 -0.59 4.86
C ALA A 52 3.67 -1.18 3.90
N ALA A 53 3.75 -2.48 3.59
CA ALA A 53 2.82 -3.15 2.68
C ALA A 53 1.40 -3.34 3.25
N ALA A 54 1.23 -3.22 4.58
CA ALA A 54 -0.06 -3.37 5.26
C ALA A 54 -0.73 -2.03 5.60
N GLN A 55 -0.12 -0.90 5.25
CA GLN A 55 -0.64 0.41 5.63
C GLN A 55 -1.77 0.85 4.69
N ILE A 56 -2.90 1.28 5.28
CA ILE A 56 -3.97 1.98 4.55
C ILE A 56 -3.38 3.29 4.02
N THR A 57 -3.40 3.47 2.70
CA THR A 57 -2.87 4.67 2.03
C THR A 57 -3.79 5.86 2.19
N PHE A 58 -5.11 5.64 2.07
CA PHE A 58 -6.14 6.63 2.35
C PHE A 58 -7.47 5.98 2.71
N GLU A 59 -8.32 6.73 3.40
CA GLU A 59 -9.73 6.43 3.61
C GLU A 59 -10.53 7.70 3.35
N ARG A 60 -11.55 7.61 2.50
CA ARG A 60 -12.36 8.73 2.06
C ARG A 60 -13.80 8.26 1.85
N ASN A 61 -14.74 9.10 2.24
CA ASN A 61 -16.15 8.89 1.98
C ASN A 61 -16.56 9.71 0.76
N TYR A 62 -17.20 9.05 -0.20
CA TYR A 62 -17.70 9.68 -1.41
C TYR A 62 -19.19 9.37 -1.55
N GLY A 63 -19.98 10.36 -1.96
CA GLY A 63 -21.43 10.24 -2.02
C GLY A 63 -22.15 11.50 -1.53
N GLY A 64 -23.46 11.37 -1.39
CA GLY A 64 -24.37 12.41 -0.95
C GLY A 64 -25.00 12.11 0.42
N PRO A 65 -26.09 12.81 0.77
CA PRO A 65 -26.81 12.60 2.03
C PRO A 65 -27.74 11.36 2.02
N TYR A 66 -27.83 10.65 0.89
CA TYR A 66 -28.70 9.50 0.68
C TYR A 66 -27.86 8.25 0.36
N ASP A 67 -28.51 7.12 0.08
CA ASP A 67 -27.79 5.87 -0.16
C ASP A 67 -26.96 5.92 -1.46
N ASP A 68 -25.68 5.56 -1.32
CA ASP A 68 -24.73 5.42 -2.42
C ASP A 68 -24.10 4.02 -2.34
N ILE A 69 -24.02 3.32 -3.47
CA ILE A 69 -23.39 1.99 -3.53
C ILE A 69 -22.36 1.96 -4.65
N GLY A 70 -21.13 1.60 -4.29
CA GLY A 70 -20.09 1.22 -5.25
C GLY A 70 -20.13 -0.29 -5.54
N TYR A 71 -20.19 -0.66 -6.82
CA TYR A 71 -20.20 -2.05 -7.26
C TYR A 71 -18.85 -2.53 -7.78
N SER A 72 -18.08 -1.65 -8.40
CA SER A 72 -16.77 -2.00 -8.96
C SER A 72 -15.79 -0.86 -8.80
N ALA A 73 -14.52 -1.21 -8.62
CA ALA A 73 -13.42 -0.27 -8.56
C ALA A 73 -12.23 -0.83 -9.35
N GLN A 74 -11.56 0.02 -10.11
CA GLN A 74 -10.38 -0.33 -10.90
C GLN A 74 -9.27 0.71 -10.73
N GLN A 75 -8.05 0.26 -10.48
CA GLN A 75 -6.88 1.13 -10.46
C GLN A 75 -6.54 1.60 -11.88
N THR A 76 -6.30 2.89 -12.04
CA THR A 76 -5.87 3.50 -13.30
C THR A 76 -4.35 3.46 -13.45
N SER A 77 -3.85 3.62 -14.68
CA SER A 77 -2.41 3.54 -14.98
C SER A 77 -1.56 4.64 -14.35
N ASP A 78 -2.18 5.73 -13.91
CA ASP A 78 -1.56 6.83 -13.15
C ASP A 78 -1.56 6.58 -11.63
N GLY A 79 -2.01 5.42 -11.17
CA GLY A 79 -2.05 5.04 -9.76
C GLY A 79 -3.29 5.52 -9.00
N GLY A 80 -4.20 6.22 -9.67
CA GLY A 80 -5.52 6.55 -9.14
C GLY A 80 -6.51 5.39 -9.23
N TYR A 81 -7.78 5.68 -8.98
CA TYR A 81 -8.85 4.68 -9.00
C TYR A 81 -10.11 5.25 -9.66
N ILE A 82 -10.83 4.39 -10.39
CA ILE A 82 -12.18 4.67 -10.87
C ILE A 82 -13.14 3.74 -10.13
N VAL A 83 -14.24 4.28 -9.64
CA VAL A 83 -15.33 3.55 -8.96
C VAL A 83 -16.61 3.74 -9.75
N ALA A 84 -17.36 2.66 -9.93
CA ALA A 84 -18.65 2.62 -10.59
C ALA A 84 -19.72 2.10 -9.64
N GLY A 85 -20.88 2.74 -9.68
CA GLY A 85 -21.99 2.44 -8.79
C GLY A 85 -23.26 3.21 -9.13
N TYR A 86 -24.10 3.45 -8.14
CA TYR A 86 -25.23 4.37 -8.21
C TYR A 86 -25.29 5.30 -7.00
N THR A 87 -25.99 6.41 -7.19
CA THR A 87 -26.30 7.41 -6.15
C THR A 87 -27.79 7.67 -6.12
N ASN A 88 -28.35 7.88 -4.92
CA ASN A 88 -29.73 8.32 -4.74
C ASN A 88 -29.80 9.84 -4.61
N LYS A 89 -30.75 10.47 -5.31
CA LYS A 89 -31.02 11.91 -5.18
C LYS A 89 -32.06 12.27 -4.12
N GLU A 90 -32.85 11.31 -3.68
CA GLU A 90 -33.94 11.48 -2.71
C GLU A 90 -33.98 10.28 -1.73
N PRO A 91 -34.62 10.44 -0.55
CA PRO A 91 -34.73 9.35 0.41
C PRO A 91 -35.65 8.23 -0.09
N PHE A 92 -35.37 6.99 0.33
CA PHE A 92 -36.22 5.83 0.05
C PHE A 92 -37.66 6.04 0.56
N PRO A 93 -38.71 5.62 -0.20
CA PRO A 93 -38.70 4.89 -1.47
C PRO A 93 -38.82 5.79 -2.73
N PHE A 94 -38.64 7.11 -2.59
CA PHE A 94 -38.91 8.08 -3.67
C PHE A 94 -37.69 8.38 -4.54
N GLY A 95 -36.51 7.93 -4.13
CA GLY A 95 -35.26 8.14 -4.86
C GLY A 95 -35.11 7.23 -6.06
N ASP A 96 -35.12 7.85 -7.25
CA ASP A 96 -34.54 7.26 -8.45
C ASP A 96 -33.02 7.15 -8.29
N ARG A 97 -32.48 6.01 -8.75
CA ARG A 97 -31.04 5.75 -8.77
C ARG A 97 -30.45 6.30 -10.06
N ASP A 98 -29.36 7.04 -9.95
CA ASP A 98 -28.56 7.38 -11.12
C ASP A 98 -27.20 6.70 -11.05
N VAL A 99 -26.63 6.36 -12.21
CA VAL A 99 -25.24 5.93 -12.32
C VAL A 99 -24.36 6.98 -11.69
N PHE A 100 -23.44 6.55 -10.83
CA PHE A 100 -22.42 7.41 -10.26
C PHE A 100 -21.03 6.83 -10.55
N LEU A 101 -20.23 7.62 -11.26
CA LEU A 101 -18.83 7.32 -11.52
C LEU A 101 -17.95 8.33 -10.80
N ILE A 102 -16.94 7.82 -10.11
CA ILE A 102 -15.93 8.64 -9.45
C ILE A 102 -14.56 8.25 -9.98
N ARG A 103 -13.72 9.26 -10.24
CA ARG A 103 -12.27 9.07 -10.39
C ARG A 103 -11.54 9.84 -9.30
N VAL A 104 -10.61 9.15 -8.65
CA VAL A 104 -9.74 9.70 -7.61
C VAL A 104 -8.29 9.52 -7.99
N ASP A 105 -7.42 10.35 -7.43
CA ASP A 105 -5.98 10.17 -7.53
C ASP A 105 -5.47 9.08 -6.57
N SER A 106 -4.14 8.91 -6.49
CA SER A 106 -3.50 7.90 -5.64
C SER A 106 -3.61 8.19 -4.13
N LEU A 107 -4.03 9.40 -3.76
CA LEU A 107 -4.23 9.85 -2.37
C LEU A 107 -5.72 9.87 -1.99
N GLY A 108 -6.62 9.53 -2.92
CA GLY A 108 -8.06 9.55 -2.72
C GLY A 108 -8.67 10.94 -2.89
N ASP A 109 -7.98 11.89 -3.52
CA ASP A 109 -8.60 13.17 -3.84
C ASP A 109 -9.40 13.06 -5.14
N THR A 110 -10.63 13.59 -5.13
CA THR A 110 -11.54 13.49 -6.26
C THR A 110 -11.04 14.30 -7.44
N ILE A 111 -10.75 13.63 -8.56
CA ILE A 111 -10.39 14.27 -9.82
C ILE A 111 -11.67 14.72 -10.53
N TRP A 112 -12.67 13.85 -10.61
CA TRP A 112 -13.99 14.17 -11.12
C TRP A 112 -15.06 13.19 -10.63
N THR A 113 -16.30 13.63 -10.69
CA THR A 113 -17.49 12.80 -10.55
C THR A 113 -18.36 12.96 -11.79
N LYS A 114 -19.10 11.90 -12.14
CA LYS A 114 -20.08 11.92 -13.23
C LYS A 114 -21.32 11.17 -12.80
N THR A 115 -22.46 11.79 -13.07
CA THR A 115 -23.77 11.19 -12.82
C THR A 115 -24.49 11.02 -14.15
N TYR A 116 -25.03 9.83 -14.40
CA TYR A 116 -25.80 9.53 -15.59
C TYR A 116 -27.10 8.83 -15.22
N GLY A 117 -28.20 9.36 -15.74
CA GLY A 117 -29.53 8.80 -15.53
C GLY A 117 -30.58 9.88 -15.70
N ASN A 118 -31.85 9.46 -15.73
CA ASN A 118 -32.98 10.36 -15.89
C ASN A 118 -34.06 10.12 -14.82
N SER A 119 -35.29 9.79 -15.19
CA SER A 119 -36.42 9.57 -14.29
C SER A 119 -36.67 8.07 -14.06
N LEU A 120 -35.66 7.23 -14.29
CA LEU A 120 -35.70 5.78 -14.13
C LEU A 120 -34.47 5.36 -13.33
N GLU A 121 -34.50 4.14 -12.78
CA GLU A 121 -33.35 3.58 -12.08
C GLU A 121 -32.23 3.19 -13.08
N ASP A 122 -31.10 3.87 -12.96
CA ASP A 122 -29.87 3.57 -13.68
C ASP A 122 -28.73 3.23 -12.68
N GLY A 123 -27.85 2.31 -13.07
CA GLY A 123 -26.71 1.91 -12.23
C GLY A 123 -25.55 1.33 -13.04
N ALA A 124 -24.32 1.61 -12.62
CA ALA A 124 -23.13 1.01 -13.21
C ALA A 124 -22.56 -0.07 -12.31
N TYR A 125 -22.50 -1.30 -12.84
CA TYR A 125 -22.09 -2.49 -12.07
C TYR A 125 -20.61 -2.85 -12.24
N SER A 126 -19.98 -2.41 -13.34
CA SER A 126 -18.56 -2.65 -13.60
C SER A 126 -17.93 -1.44 -14.27
N VAL A 127 -16.67 -1.18 -13.91
CA VAL A 127 -15.69 -0.42 -14.68
C VAL A 127 -14.69 -1.40 -15.28
#